data_AF-A0A9X2JUU3-F1
#
_entry.id   AF-A0A9X2JUU3-F1
#
_cell.length_a   1.000
_cell.length_b   1.000
_cell.length_c   1.000
_cell.angle_alpha   90.00
_cell.angle_beta   90.00
_cell.angle_gamma   90.00
#
_symmetry.space_group_name_H-M   'P 1'
#
loop_
_entity.id
_entity.type
_entity.pdbx_description
1 polymer ?
#
loop_
_entity_poly.entity_id
_entity_poly.type
_entity_poly.pdbx_seq_one_letter_code
_entity_poly.pdbx_strand_id
1 'polypeptide(L)'
;MTTTEPASALTLTAPAHGSGVNPRLARVRARAAARESIRAARPIARTRRRRRTTEELRAVVERGQAQLHASSGNPEADAHAVIAWAVREFGPFMAVASSMQDTVLSHLVAEQFPFVDVLFGDTGYHFAETLGTRGAVEIELDVNVIDVRPDLSVAEQDARYGPRLHDRDPEACCAMRKVAPMTKALAGYEAWATGVRRSETAARANAPLVSWDERNGVVKINPIAAWTDDQVAEYADRHGLVVNPLLADGYPSVGCEPCTARPLPGQDARSGRWAGRDKDECGLHV
;
A
#
# COMPACT_ATOMS: atom_id res chain seq x y z
N MET A 1 -58.92 32.13 48.82
CA MET A 1 -57.56 32.71 48.89
C MET A 1 -56.57 31.58 48.73
N THR A 2 -56.13 31.32 47.50
CA THR A 2 -55.06 30.37 47.17
C THR A 2 -54.34 30.96 45.98
N THR A 3 -53.22 31.62 46.28
CA THR A 3 -52.31 32.27 45.34
C THR A 3 -51.52 31.22 44.58
N THR A 4 -51.58 31.25 43.26
CA THR A 4 -50.76 30.43 42.36
C THR A 4 -49.40 31.13 42.16
N GLU A 5 -48.31 30.52 42.62
CA GLU A 5 -46.94 30.96 42.31
C GLU A 5 -46.58 30.66 40.84
N PRO A 6 -45.84 31.53 40.13
CA PRO A 6 -45.32 31.22 38.82
C PRO A 6 -43.99 30.45 38.92
N ALA A 7 -43.83 29.45 38.07
CA ALA A 7 -42.63 28.62 37.96
C ALA A 7 -41.39 29.46 37.60
N SER A 8 -40.34 29.31 38.41
CA SER A 8 -39.03 29.94 38.21
C SER A 8 -38.32 29.33 37.00
N ALA A 9 -37.99 30.15 36.01
CA ALA A 9 -37.27 29.74 34.82
C ALA A 9 -35.81 29.43 35.18
N LEU A 10 -35.43 28.15 35.17
CA LEU A 10 -34.03 27.73 35.20
C LEU A 10 -33.33 28.27 33.95
N THR A 11 -32.52 29.31 34.15
CA THR A 11 -31.62 29.82 33.12
C THR A 11 -30.43 28.87 33.05
N LEU A 12 -30.39 28.01 32.03
CA LEU A 12 -29.25 27.14 31.77
C LEU A 12 -28.13 28.00 31.16
N THR A 13 -27.19 28.45 31.99
CA THR A 13 -25.95 29.09 31.50
C THR A 13 -25.12 28.04 30.78
N ALA A 14 -25.00 28.16 29.46
CA ALA A 14 -24.08 27.34 28.67
C ALA A 14 -22.64 27.55 29.18
N PRO A 15 -21.82 26.49 29.31
CA PRO A 15 -20.44 26.66 29.72
C PRO A 15 -19.68 27.36 28.59
N ALA A 16 -18.88 28.36 28.96
CA ALA A 16 -17.97 29.05 28.06
C ALA A 16 -17.07 28.01 27.36
N HIS A 17 -17.32 27.77 26.08
CA HIS A 17 -16.44 26.94 25.26
C HIS A 17 -15.14 27.70 25.06
N GLY A 18 -14.10 27.28 25.80
CA GLY A 18 -12.74 27.76 25.60
C GLY A 18 -12.36 27.59 24.12
N SER A 19 -11.87 28.67 23.52
CA SER A 19 -11.43 28.79 22.14
C SER A 19 -10.15 27.98 21.80
N GLY A 20 -9.93 26.86 22.48
CA GLY A 20 -8.79 25.99 22.26
C GLY A 20 -9.06 25.07 21.07
N VAL A 21 -8.34 25.28 19.96
CA VAL A 21 -8.34 24.34 18.84
C VAL A 21 -7.93 22.96 19.37
N ASN A 22 -8.76 21.94 19.16
CA ASN A 22 -8.46 20.56 19.54
C ASN A 22 -7.09 20.14 18.95
N PRO A 23 -6.08 19.79 19.78
CA PRO A 23 -4.72 19.48 19.30
C PRO A 23 -4.68 18.34 18.28
N ARG A 24 -5.57 17.34 18.40
CA ARG A 24 -5.68 16.26 17.41
C ARG A 24 -6.16 16.80 16.06
N LEU A 25 -7.17 17.66 16.08
CA LEU A 25 -7.70 18.30 14.86
C LEU A 25 -6.65 19.21 14.21
N ALA A 26 -5.86 19.93 15.01
CA ALA A 26 -4.76 20.75 14.51
C ALA A 26 -3.71 19.89 13.79
N ARG A 27 -3.31 18.75 14.37
CA ARG A 27 -2.36 17.81 13.75
C ARG A 27 -2.89 17.23 12.44
N VAL A 28 -4.16 16.81 12.40
CA VAL A 28 -4.81 16.29 11.18
C VAL A 28 -4.84 17.35 10.08
N ARG A 29 -5.21 18.61 10.40
CA ARG A 29 -5.22 19.70 9.43
C ARG A 29 -3.83 20.05 8.91
N ALA A 30 -2.83 20.11 9.79
CA ALA A 30 -1.45 20.39 9.41
C ALA A 30 -0.90 19.31 8.47
N ARG A 31 -1.19 18.04 8.77
CA ARG A 31 -0.83 16.90 7.92
C ARG A 31 -1.50 16.97 6.56
N ALA A 32 -2.81 17.22 6.52
CA ALA A 32 -3.55 17.34 5.26
C ALA A 32 -3.00 18.48 4.38
N ALA A 33 -2.67 19.62 4.99
CA ALA A 33 -2.05 20.75 4.30
C ALA A 33 -0.64 20.41 3.77
N ALA A 34 0.17 19.70 4.57
CA ALA A 34 1.50 19.24 4.14
C ALA A 34 1.41 18.26 2.96
N ARG A 35 0.47 17.31 3.02
CA ARG A 35 0.18 16.37 1.93
C ARG A 35 -0.18 17.11 0.65
N GLU A 36 -1.13 18.04 0.71
CA GLU A 36 -1.56 18.79 -0.47
C GLU A 36 -0.42 19.62 -1.06
N SER A 37 0.40 20.25 -0.19
CA SER A 37 1.57 21.01 -0.62
C SER A 37 2.59 20.13 -1.35
N ILE A 38 2.90 18.93 -0.82
CA ILE A 38 3.85 18.00 -1.45
C ILE A 38 3.28 17.42 -2.74
N ARG A 39 1.99 17.08 -2.75
CA ARG A 39 1.28 16.60 -3.94
C ARG A 39 1.34 17.66 -5.06
N ALA A 40 1.09 18.92 -4.75
CA ALA A 40 1.16 20.03 -5.69
C ALA A 40 2.60 20.30 -6.18
N ALA A 41 3.60 20.14 -5.32
CA ALA A 41 5.01 20.32 -5.68
C ALA A 41 5.59 19.17 -6.52
N ARG A 42 4.99 17.98 -6.48
CA ARG A 42 5.55 16.76 -7.09
C ARG A 42 5.68 16.83 -8.62
N PRO A 43 4.70 17.30 -9.40
CA PRO A 43 4.87 17.49 -10.84
C PRO A 43 6.07 18.40 -11.16
N ILE A 44 6.24 19.49 -10.41
CA ILE A 44 7.35 20.44 -10.55
C ILE A 44 8.68 19.75 -10.20
N ALA A 45 8.73 18.95 -9.13
CA ALA A 45 9.92 18.18 -8.79
C ALA A 45 10.30 17.21 -9.91
N ARG A 46 9.30 16.61 -10.59
CA ARG A 46 9.49 15.72 -11.74
C ARG A 46 9.90 16.43 -13.02
N THR A 47 9.63 17.73 -13.19
CA THR A 47 10.13 18.48 -14.36
C THR A 47 11.60 18.86 -14.22
N ARG A 48 12.16 18.84 -13.01
CA ARG A 48 13.57 19.22 -12.76
C ARG A 48 14.58 18.19 -13.28
N ARG A 49 14.15 16.99 -13.62
CA ARG A 49 15.00 15.90 -14.11
C ARG A 49 14.32 15.17 -15.26
N ARG A 50 15.08 14.87 -16.32
CA ARG A 50 14.64 13.98 -17.39
C ARG A 50 14.39 12.57 -16.85
N ARG A 51 13.34 11.91 -17.33
CA ARG A 51 13.14 10.46 -17.13
C ARG A 51 14.31 9.68 -17.72
N ARG A 52 14.82 8.73 -16.96
CA ARG A 52 15.87 7.80 -17.40
C ARG A 52 15.35 6.82 -18.44
N THR A 53 16.23 6.39 -19.33
CA THR A 53 15.94 5.29 -20.27
C THR A 53 15.97 3.94 -19.55
N THR A 54 15.48 2.91 -20.21
CA THR A 54 15.52 1.53 -19.73
C THR A 54 16.96 1.08 -19.44
N GLU A 55 17.92 1.40 -20.31
CA GLU A 55 19.33 1.04 -20.16
C GLU A 55 19.94 1.73 -18.93
N GLU A 56 19.64 3.01 -18.74
CA GLU A 56 20.09 3.77 -17.57
C GLU A 56 19.53 3.18 -16.26
N LEU A 57 18.25 2.75 -16.26
CA LEU A 57 17.62 2.13 -15.10
C LEU A 57 18.15 0.72 -14.83
N ARG A 58 18.46 -0.09 -15.86
CA ARG A 58 19.13 -1.38 -15.68
C ARG A 58 20.52 -1.21 -15.08
N ALA A 59 21.29 -0.20 -15.52
CA ALA A 59 22.57 0.12 -14.88
C ALA A 59 22.41 0.56 -13.41
N VAL A 60 21.28 1.20 -13.05
CA VAL A 60 20.95 1.50 -11.64
C VAL A 60 20.70 0.22 -10.85
N VAL A 61 20.00 -0.76 -11.42
CA VAL A 61 19.77 -2.08 -10.80
C VAL A 61 21.11 -2.75 -10.49
N GLU A 62 22.00 -2.87 -11.47
CA GLU A 62 23.32 -3.49 -11.29
C GLU A 62 24.13 -2.82 -10.17
N ARG A 63 24.17 -1.48 -10.14
CA ARG A 63 24.84 -0.73 -9.06
C ARG A 63 24.16 -0.92 -7.71
N GLY A 64 22.83 -0.90 -7.67
CA GLY A 64 22.06 -1.12 -6.44
C GLY A 64 22.29 -2.51 -5.86
N GLN A 65 22.31 -3.53 -6.72
CA GLN A 65 22.65 -4.90 -6.36
C GLN A 65 24.07 -4.98 -5.77
N ALA A 66 25.07 -4.41 -6.44
CA ALA A 66 26.45 -4.41 -5.93
C ALA A 66 26.60 -3.67 -4.59
N GLN A 67 25.78 -2.65 -4.32
CA GLN A 67 25.83 -1.85 -3.09
C GLN A 67 25.06 -2.48 -1.92
N LEU A 68 23.95 -3.15 -2.19
CA LEU A 68 22.99 -3.59 -1.17
C LEU A 68 23.06 -5.08 -0.87
N HIS A 69 23.60 -5.90 -1.78
CA HIS A 69 23.77 -7.33 -1.51
C HIS A 69 24.94 -7.62 -0.57
N ALA A 70 24.87 -8.79 0.06
CA ALA A 70 25.96 -9.34 0.84
C ALA A 70 27.22 -9.48 -0.04
N SER A 71 28.27 -8.72 0.28
CA SER A 71 29.63 -8.96 -0.22
C SER A 71 30.37 -9.88 0.74
N SER A 72 31.39 -10.63 0.27
CA SER A 72 32.23 -11.51 1.09
C SER A 72 32.62 -10.87 2.44
N GLY A 73 31.94 -11.27 3.52
CA GLY A 73 32.19 -10.83 4.89
C GLY A 73 31.15 -9.87 5.52
N ASN A 74 30.17 -9.35 4.77
CA ASN A 74 29.13 -8.44 5.29
C ASN A 74 27.71 -8.99 5.04
N PRO A 75 26.77 -8.81 5.99
CA PRO A 75 25.37 -9.14 5.76
C PRO A 75 24.76 -8.23 4.68
N GLU A 76 23.68 -8.71 4.06
CA GLU A 76 22.86 -7.92 3.14
C GLU A 76 22.32 -6.65 3.85
N ALA A 77 22.11 -5.57 3.11
CA ALA A 77 21.62 -4.31 3.66
C ALA A 77 20.26 -4.47 4.34
N ASP A 78 20.06 -3.77 5.47
CA ASP A 78 18.77 -3.75 6.16
C ASP A 78 17.72 -2.90 5.42
N ALA A 79 16.46 -3.02 5.84
CA ALA A 79 15.33 -2.34 5.22
C ALA A 79 15.50 -0.81 5.22
N HIS A 80 16.05 -0.22 6.28
CA HIS A 80 16.24 1.23 6.36
C HIS A 80 17.29 1.71 5.36
N ALA A 81 18.40 0.98 5.22
CA ALA A 81 19.46 1.27 4.26
C ALA A 81 18.97 1.15 2.81
N VAL A 82 18.17 0.12 2.49
CA VAL A 82 17.58 -0.05 1.15
C VAL A 82 16.61 1.11 0.82
N ILE A 83 15.78 1.52 1.78
CA ILE A 83 14.87 2.67 1.59
C ILE A 83 15.68 3.95 1.42
N ALA A 84 16.69 4.18 2.25
CA ALA A 84 17.54 5.38 2.15
C ALA A 84 18.21 5.47 0.78
N TRP A 85 18.70 4.33 0.25
CA TRP A 85 19.24 4.24 -1.10
C TRP A 85 18.18 4.59 -2.15
N ALA A 86 16.99 3.97 -2.08
CA ALA A 86 15.90 4.20 -3.02
C ALA A 86 15.45 5.67 -3.05
N VAL A 87 15.31 6.29 -1.89
CA VAL A 87 14.90 7.70 -1.76
C VAL A 87 15.93 8.63 -2.39
N ARG A 88 17.23 8.38 -2.19
CA ARG A 88 18.30 9.15 -2.85
C ARG A 88 18.32 8.96 -4.36
N GLU A 89 18.10 7.73 -4.82
CA GLU A 89 18.24 7.37 -6.24
C GLU A 89 17.03 7.79 -7.11
N PHE A 90 15.82 7.74 -6.54
CA PHE A 90 14.58 7.94 -7.27
C PHE A 90 13.76 9.14 -6.77
N GLY A 91 13.80 9.44 -5.47
CA GLY A 91 13.04 10.53 -4.86
C GLY A 91 11.58 10.59 -5.36
N PRO A 92 11.13 11.69 -6.00
CA PRO A 92 9.75 11.82 -6.47
C PRO A 92 9.37 10.86 -7.61
N PHE A 93 10.32 10.09 -8.17
CA PHE A 93 10.06 9.10 -9.22
C PHE A 93 9.84 7.69 -8.68
N MET A 94 9.81 7.46 -7.36
CA MET A 94 9.39 6.18 -6.78
C MET A 94 7.95 6.21 -6.26
N ALA A 95 7.33 5.03 -6.26
CA ALA A 95 6.08 4.74 -5.56
C ALA A 95 6.25 3.56 -4.61
N VAL A 96 5.27 3.36 -3.73
CA VAL A 96 5.15 2.16 -2.89
C VAL A 96 3.88 1.43 -3.30
N ALA A 97 3.96 0.13 -3.57
CA ALA A 97 2.79 -0.70 -3.76
C ALA A 97 2.20 -1.12 -2.42
N SER A 98 0.88 -1.01 -2.25
CA SER A 98 0.18 -1.50 -1.07
C SER A 98 -1.08 -2.27 -1.43
N SER A 99 -1.23 -3.48 -0.89
CA SER A 99 -2.48 -4.27 -0.94
C SER A 99 -3.46 -3.90 0.16
N MET A 100 -3.03 -3.08 1.13
CA MET A 100 -3.77 -2.77 2.37
C MET A 100 -4.09 -4.01 3.22
N GLN A 101 -3.27 -5.06 3.11
CA GLN A 101 -3.25 -6.16 4.09
C GLN A 101 -2.50 -5.72 5.36
N ASP A 102 -1.31 -5.16 5.16
CA ASP A 102 -0.53 -4.45 6.17
C ASP A 102 -0.08 -3.10 5.61
N THR A 103 0.46 -2.25 6.48
CA THR A 103 0.90 -0.89 6.12
C THR A 103 2.38 -0.66 6.47
N VAL A 104 3.12 -1.73 6.75
CA VAL A 104 4.49 -1.66 7.28
C VAL A 104 5.42 -0.99 6.29
N LEU A 105 5.42 -1.44 5.04
CA LEU A 105 6.27 -0.84 4.01
C LEU A 105 5.91 0.63 3.74
N SER A 106 4.61 0.95 3.74
CA SER A 106 4.14 2.32 3.53
C SER A 106 4.64 3.25 4.64
N HIS A 107 4.55 2.80 5.90
CA HIS A 107 5.08 3.53 7.04
C HIS A 107 6.61 3.67 6.98
N LEU A 108 7.35 2.58 6.79
CA LEU A 108 8.82 2.57 6.71
C LEU A 108 9.36 3.56 5.66
N VAL A 109 8.74 3.61 4.48
CA VAL A 109 9.14 4.56 3.43
C VAL A 109 8.75 5.98 3.81
N ALA A 110 7.57 6.20 4.39
CA ALA A 110 7.11 7.52 4.82
C ALA A 110 7.99 8.15 5.91
N GLU A 111 8.62 7.35 6.77
CA GLU A 111 9.58 7.85 7.77
C GLU A 111 10.79 8.56 7.14
N GLN A 112 11.21 8.13 5.95
CA GLN A 112 12.37 8.69 5.24
C GLN A 112 11.98 9.58 4.05
N PHE A 113 10.80 9.37 3.49
CA PHE A 113 10.25 10.14 2.39
C PHE A 113 8.75 10.43 2.62
N PRO A 114 8.45 11.39 3.51
CA PRO A 114 7.09 11.75 3.82
C PRO A 114 6.27 12.10 2.58
N PHE A 115 5.03 11.64 2.60
CA PHE A 115 4.03 11.79 1.56
C PHE A 115 4.41 11.15 0.22
N VAL A 116 5.23 10.08 0.25
CA VAL A 116 5.45 9.17 -0.90
C VAL A 116 4.12 8.70 -1.48
N ASP A 117 4.09 8.46 -2.81
CA ASP A 117 2.90 7.92 -3.46
C ASP A 117 2.76 6.45 -3.09
N VAL A 118 1.64 6.09 -2.46
CA VAL A 118 1.27 4.71 -2.17
C VAL A 118 0.20 4.29 -3.17
N LEU A 119 0.56 3.41 -4.10
CA LEU A 119 -0.35 2.90 -5.12
C LEU A 119 -1.19 1.76 -4.53
N PHE A 120 -2.50 1.99 -4.43
CA PHE A 120 -3.49 0.99 -4.05
C PHE A 120 -4.26 0.54 -5.29
N GLY A 121 -4.13 -0.74 -5.68
CA GLY A 121 -4.88 -1.30 -6.79
C GLY A 121 -6.35 -1.52 -6.41
N ASP A 122 -7.19 -0.50 -6.57
CA ASP A 122 -8.62 -0.54 -6.27
C ASP A 122 -9.37 -1.32 -7.35
N THR A 123 -9.47 -2.62 -7.14
CA THR A 123 -10.10 -3.54 -8.10
C THR A 123 -11.62 -3.43 -8.11
N GLY A 124 -12.27 -2.70 -7.21
CA GLY A 124 -13.74 -2.74 -7.04
C GLY A 124 -14.31 -4.07 -6.54
N TYR A 125 -13.45 -5.04 -6.17
CA TYR A 125 -13.81 -6.33 -5.57
C TYR A 125 -13.13 -6.52 -4.21
N HIS A 126 -12.79 -5.43 -3.52
CA HIS A 126 -12.15 -5.52 -2.22
C HIS A 126 -13.18 -5.76 -1.12
N PHE A 127 -12.76 -6.44 -0.05
CA PHE A 127 -13.51 -6.45 1.20
C PHE A 127 -13.70 -5.03 1.73
N ALA A 128 -14.80 -4.81 2.47
CA ALA A 128 -15.06 -3.54 3.14
C ALA A 128 -13.94 -3.18 4.13
N GLU A 129 -13.39 -4.19 4.81
CA GLU A 129 -12.26 -4.10 5.73
C GLU A 129 -11.02 -3.55 5.03
N THR A 130 -10.68 -4.05 3.84
CA THR A 130 -9.55 -3.55 3.04
C THR A 130 -9.73 -2.09 2.64
N LEU A 131 -10.95 -1.69 2.27
CA LEU A 131 -11.27 -0.29 1.96
C LEU A 131 -11.21 0.59 3.22
N GLY A 132 -11.63 0.05 4.37
CA GLY A 132 -11.49 0.70 5.69
C GLY A 132 -10.02 0.93 6.05
N THR A 133 -9.16 -0.08 5.91
CA THR A 133 -7.71 0.04 6.10
C THR A 133 -7.11 1.08 5.18
N ARG A 134 -7.47 1.10 3.89
CA ARG A 134 -7.06 2.16 2.95
C ARG A 134 -7.46 3.55 3.44
N GLY A 135 -8.67 3.70 3.96
CA GLY A 135 -9.16 4.97 4.50
C GLY A 135 -8.36 5.42 5.72
N ALA A 136 -8.08 4.49 6.64
CA ALA A 136 -7.30 4.75 7.83
C ALA A 136 -5.84 5.11 7.50
N VAL A 137 -5.20 4.43 6.53
CA VAL A 137 -3.84 4.76 6.06
C VAL A 137 -3.72 6.22 5.63
N GLU A 138 -4.68 6.72 4.85
CA GLU A 138 -4.69 8.11 4.38
C GLU A 138 -4.84 9.13 5.51
N ILE A 139 -5.40 8.72 6.65
CA ILE A 139 -5.60 9.56 7.84
C ILE A 139 -4.40 9.45 8.79
N GLU A 140 -3.82 8.26 8.92
CA GLU A 140 -2.87 7.88 9.97
C GLU A 140 -1.40 7.83 9.53
N LEU A 141 -1.11 7.66 8.24
CA LEU A 141 0.25 7.64 7.69
C LEU A 141 0.59 8.88 6.84
N ASP A 142 1.86 9.31 6.88
CA ASP A 142 2.35 10.48 6.14
C ASP A 142 2.63 10.04 4.72
N VAL A 143 1.57 9.67 4.00
CA VAL A 143 1.60 9.14 2.64
C VAL A 143 0.59 9.88 1.77
N ASN A 144 0.72 9.71 0.46
CA ASN A 144 -0.28 10.11 -0.51
C ASN A 144 -0.86 8.85 -1.17
N VAL A 145 -2.04 8.40 -0.75
CA VAL A 145 -2.65 7.20 -1.34
C VAL A 145 -3.25 7.52 -2.71
N ILE A 146 -2.82 6.78 -3.72
CA ILE A 146 -3.32 6.86 -5.09
C ILE A 146 -4.11 5.58 -5.38
N ASP A 147 -5.42 5.73 -5.56
CA ASP A 147 -6.27 4.62 -5.99
C ASP A 147 -6.07 4.38 -7.50
N VAL A 148 -5.44 3.26 -7.82
CA VAL A 148 -5.21 2.78 -9.18
C VAL A 148 -6.40 1.92 -9.60
N ARG A 149 -7.28 2.50 -10.41
CA ARG A 149 -8.56 1.90 -10.81
C ARG A 149 -8.52 1.35 -12.24
N PRO A 150 -9.25 0.25 -12.52
CA PRO A 150 -9.48 -0.23 -13.88
C PRO A 150 -10.24 0.80 -14.71
N ASP A 151 -10.07 0.76 -16.03
CA ASP A 151 -10.79 1.67 -16.95
C ASP A 151 -12.31 1.40 -16.97
N LEU A 152 -12.73 0.17 -16.62
CA LEU A 152 -14.15 -0.22 -16.53
C LEU A 152 -14.58 -0.43 -15.07
N SER A 153 -15.74 0.14 -14.72
CA SER A 153 -16.47 -0.28 -13.52
C SER A 153 -16.83 -1.78 -13.59
N VAL A 154 -17.20 -2.37 -12.45
CA VAL A 154 -17.66 -3.77 -12.42
C VAL A 154 -18.90 -3.95 -13.31
N ALA A 155 -19.84 -3.01 -13.29
CA ALA A 155 -21.04 -3.09 -14.11
C ALA A 155 -20.75 -3.02 -15.62
N GLU A 156 -19.83 -2.14 -16.05
CA GLU A 156 -19.42 -2.06 -17.46
C GLU A 156 -18.64 -3.29 -17.91
N GLN A 157 -17.78 -3.83 -17.03
CA GLN A 157 -17.10 -5.09 -17.29
C GLN A 157 -18.12 -6.22 -17.46
N ASP A 158 -19.09 -6.33 -16.56
CA ASP A 158 -20.11 -7.39 -16.60
C ASP A 158 -20.99 -7.28 -17.84
N ALA A 159 -21.34 -6.06 -18.26
CA ALA A 159 -22.07 -5.83 -19.51
C ALA A 159 -21.29 -6.28 -20.75
N ARG A 160 -19.95 -6.16 -20.73
CA ARG A 160 -19.09 -6.46 -21.89
C ARG A 160 -18.59 -7.90 -21.94
N TYR A 161 -18.29 -8.49 -20.80
CA TYR A 161 -17.63 -9.80 -20.68
C TYR A 161 -18.51 -10.85 -19.98
N GLY A 162 -19.70 -10.46 -19.53
CA GLY A 162 -20.59 -11.25 -18.69
C GLY A 162 -20.22 -11.18 -17.20
N PRO A 163 -21.17 -11.48 -16.30
CA PRO A 163 -20.96 -11.36 -14.86
C PRO A 163 -19.92 -12.35 -14.33
N ARG A 164 -19.40 -12.04 -13.14
CA ARG A 164 -18.49 -12.92 -12.37
C ARG A 164 -17.30 -13.44 -13.20
N LEU A 165 -16.66 -12.54 -13.95
CA LEU A 165 -15.44 -12.88 -14.69
C LEU A 165 -14.36 -13.46 -13.76
N HIS A 166 -14.30 -13.01 -12.50
CA HIS A 166 -13.39 -13.55 -11.49
C HIS A 166 -13.58 -15.05 -11.23
N ASP A 167 -14.79 -15.60 -11.38
CA ASP A 167 -15.06 -17.04 -11.24
C ASP A 167 -14.72 -17.81 -12.52
N ARG A 168 -15.08 -17.23 -13.66
CA ARG A 168 -15.00 -17.91 -14.96
C ARG A 168 -13.58 -17.88 -15.52
N ASP A 169 -12.90 -16.74 -15.37
CA ASP A 169 -11.54 -16.50 -15.82
C ASP A 169 -10.82 -15.50 -14.87
N PRO A 170 -10.24 -16.01 -13.76
CA PRO A 170 -9.51 -15.20 -12.79
C PRO A 170 -8.28 -14.51 -13.40
N GLU A 171 -7.71 -15.03 -14.48
CA GLU A 171 -6.55 -14.44 -15.15
C GLU A 171 -6.96 -13.21 -15.94
N ALA A 172 -7.97 -13.32 -16.80
CA ALA A 172 -8.52 -12.18 -17.55
C ALA A 172 -9.04 -11.09 -16.59
N CYS A 173 -9.70 -11.49 -15.50
CA CYS A 173 -10.13 -10.54 -14.47
C CYS A 173 -8.93 -9.82 -13.83
N CYS A 174 -7.88 -10.55 -13.42
CA CYS A 174 -6.69 -9.93 -12.85
C CYS A 174 -5.94 -9.06 -13.86
N ALA A 175 -5.84 -9.50 -15.12
CA ALA A 175 -5.19 -8.73 -16.18
C ALA A 175 -5.86 -7.36 -16.36
N MET A 176 -7.18 -7.34 -16.44
CA MET A 176 -7.97 -6.12 -16.61
C MET A 176 -8.01 -5.24 -15.36
N ARG A 177 -8.19 -5.85 -14.18
CA ARG A 177 -8.47 -5.09 -12.95
C ARG A 177 -7.26 -4.81 -12.08
N LYS A 178 -6.14 -5.51 -12.29
CA LYS A 178 -4.90 -5.33 -11.51
C LYS A 178 -3.74 -4.94 -12.40
N VAL A 179 -3.43 -5.76 -13.40
CA VAL A 179 -2.18 -5.63 -14.17
C VAL A 179 -2.22 -4.38 -15.05
N ALA A 180 -3.19 -4.30 -15.97
CA ALA A 180 -3.31 -3.17 -16.89
C ALA A 180 -3.35 -1.79 -16.19
N PRO A 181 -4.19 -1.56 -15.16
CA PRO A 181 -4.23 -0.26 -14.49
C PRO A 181 -2.94 0.02 -13.71
N MET A 182 -2.28 -0.99 -13.12
CA MET A 182 -1.00 -0.80 -12.44
C MET A 182 0.12 -0.45 -13.42
N THR A 183 0.21 -1.13 -14.56
CA THR A 183 1.19 -0.80 -15.61
C THR A 183 1.00 0.64 -16.10
N LYS A 184 -0.25 1.07 -16.32
CA LYS A 184 -0.58 2.46 -16.68
C LYS A 184 -0.15 3.46 -15.60
N ALA A 185 -0.37 3.14 -14.33
CA ALA A 185 0.04 4.00 -13.22
C ALA A 185 1.57 4.08 -13.10
N LEU A 186 2.27 2.95 -13.22
CA LEU A 186 3.71 2.84 -13.09
C LEU A 186 4.49 3.53 -14.20
N ALA A 187 3.90 3.75 -15.38
CA ALA A 187 4.52 4.57 -16.43
C ALA A 187 4.95 5.97 -15.91
N GLY A 188 4.27 6.50 -14.90
CA GLY A 188 4.61 7.75 -14.22
C GLY A 188 5.83 7.70 -13.28
N TYR A 189 6.43 6.52 -13.07
CA TYR A 189 7.51 6.26 -12.11
C TYR A 189 8.70 5.55 -12.75
N GLU A 190 9.86 5.64 -12.10
CA GLU A 190 11.08 4.90 -12.48
C GLU A 190 11.35 3.70 -11.57
N ALA A 191 10.75 3.71 -10.38
CA ALA A 191 10.89 2.64 -9.41
C ALA A 191 9.62 2.44 -8.60
N TRP A 192 9.45 1.24 -8.06
CA TRP A 192 8.44 0.95 -7.07
C TRP A 192 8.97 0.03 -5.98
N ALA A 193 8.62 0.34 -4.74
CA ALA A 193 8.88 -0.51 -3.59
C ALA A 193 7.69 -1.46 -3.38
N THR A 194 7.96 -2.74 -3.13
CA THR A 194 6.92 -3.75 -2.91
C THR A 194 7.16 -4.50 -1.60
N GLY A 195 6.06 -4.94 -0.96
CA GLY A 195 6.10 -5.68 0.31
C GLY A 195 6.45 -7.16 0.17
N VAL A 196 7.03 -7.58 -0.96
CA VAL A 196 7.43 -8.97 -1.22
C VAL A 196 8.47 -9.41 -0.19
N ARG A 197 8.22 -10.56 0.45
CA ARG A 197 9.13 -11.23 1.38
C ARG A 197 9.46 -12.64 0.91
N ARG A 198 10.68 -13.09 1.21
CA ARG A 198 11.19 -14.42 0.85
C ARG A 198 10.41 -15.55 1.55
N SER A 199 9.77 -15.25 2.69
CA SER A 199 8.96 -16.21 3.46
C SER A 199 7.57 -16.50 2.86
N GLU A 200 7.07 -15.68 1.92
CA GLU A 200 5.66 -15.76 1.51
C GLU A 200 5.34 -16.92 0.55
N THR A 201 6.22 -17.23 -0.38
CA THR A 201 6.05 -18.33 -1.36
C THR A 201 7.39 -18.88 -1.81
N ALA A 202 7.42 -20.12 -2.31
CA ALA A 202 8.62 -20.72 -2.88
C ALA A 202 9.20 -19.89 -4.06
N ALA A 203 8.33 -19.28 -4.86
CA ALA A 203 8.73 -18.42 -5.98
C ALA A 203 9.45 -17.13 -5.52
N ARG A 204 9.22 -16.69 -4.27
CA ARG A 204 9.80 -15.47 -3.69
C ARG A 204 11.06 -15.74 -2.87
N ALA A 205 11.42 -17.00 -2.61
CA ALA A 205 12.51 -17.38 -1.70
C ALA A 205 13.85 -16.71 -2.01
N ASN A 206 14.11 -16.40 -3.28
CA ASN A 206 15.34 -15.74 -3.74
C ASN A 206 15.12 -14.30 -4.21
N ALA A 207 14.03 -13.65 -3.79
CA ALA A 207 13.73 -12.28 -4.19
C ALA A 207 14.91 -11.34 -3.83
N PRO A 208 15.51 -10.64 -4.80
CA PRO A 208 16.58 -9.68 -4.52
C PRO A 208 16.01 -8.39 -3.92
N LEU A 209 16.84 -7.63 -3.21
CA LEU A 209 16.45 -6.31 -2.70
C LEU A 209 16.17 -5.31 -3.82
N VAL A 210 16.88 -5.43 -4.95
CA VAL A 210 16.71 -4.60 -6.14
C VAL A 210 16.72 -5.50 -7.37
N SER A 211 15.74 -5.33 -8.25
CA SER A 211 15.69 -5.99 -9.55
C SER A 211 15.05 -5.09 -10.60
N TRP A 212 15.15 -5.52 -11.85
CA TRP A 212 14.39 -4.94 -12.94
C TRP A 212 13.03 -5.64 -13.09
N ASP A 213 11.95 -4.86 -13.20
CA ASP A 213 10.61 -5.35 -13.52
C ASP A 213 10.39 -5.24 -15.03
N GLU A 214 10.60 -6.35 -15.76
CA GLU A 214 10.45 -6.39 -17.21
C GLU A 214 9.02 -6.04 -17.69
N ARG A 215 8.00 -6.37 -16.89
CA ARG A 215 6.61 -6.14 -17.25
C ARG A 215 6.27 -4.66 -17.23
N ASN A 216 6.69 -3.98 -16.16
CA ASN A 216 6.31 -2.59 -15.91
C ASN A 216 7.38 -1.58 -16.36
N GLY A 217 8.58 -2.04 -16.72
CA GLY A 217 9.67 -1.19 -17.17
C GLY A 217 10.20 -0.25 -16.07
N VAL A 218 10.25 -0.74 -14.83
CA VAL A 218 10.67 0.04 -13.65
C VAL A 218 11.63 -0.76 -12.78
N VAL A 219 12.38 -0.07 -11.92
CA VAL A 219 13.19 -0.71 -10.89
C VAL A 219 12.28 -1.20 -9.76
N LYS A 220 12.31 -2.50 -9.46
CA LYS A 220 11.61 -3.11 -8.34
C LYS A 220 12.52 -3.16 -7.12
N ILE A 221 12.00 -2.70 -5.99
CA ILE A 221 12.73 -2.63 -4.71
C ILE A 221 11.93 -3.41 -3.67
N ASN A 222 12.58 -4.32 -2.95
CA ASN A 222 11.95 -5.15 -1.92
C ASN A 222 12.67 -4.92 -0.58
N PRO A 223 12.45 -3.78 0.12
CA PRO A 223 13.25 -3.41 1.30
C PRO A 223 13.13 -4.40 2.45
N ILE A 224 11.98 -5.06 2.56
CA ILE A 224 11.68 -6.02 3.62
C ILE A 224 11.79 -7.47 3.12
N ALA A 225 12.51 -7.74 2.03
CA ALA A 225 12.60 -9.08 1.44
C ALA A 225 13.05 -10.15 2.44
N ALA A 226 13.97 -9.77 3.35
CA ALA A 226 14.52 -10.65 4.37
C ALA A 226 13.69 -10.72 5.66
N TRP A 227 12.62 -9.93 5.79
CA TRP A 227 11.82 -9.92 7.01
C TRP A 227 10.97 -11.18 7.11
N THR A 228 10.84 -11.69 8.33
CA THR A 228 9.86 -12.73 8.67
C THR A 228 8.49 -12.12 8.94
N ASP A 229 7.45 -12.96 8.97
CA ASP A 229 6.10 -12.52 9.32
C ASP A 229 6.04 -11.97 10.76
N ASP A 230 6.80 -12.56 11.69
CA ASP A 230 6.93 -12.07 13.07
C ASP A 230 7.55 -10.67 13.12
N GLN A 231 8.59 -10.40 12.31
CA GLN A 231 9.20 -9.06 12.25
C GLN A 231 8.25 -8.01 11.69
N VAL A 232 7.43 -8.37 10.70
CA VAL A 232 6.38 -7.49 10.16
C VAL A 232 5.32 -7.21 11.24
N ALA A 233 4.86 -8.25 11.94
CA ALA A 233 3.87 -8.12 13.01
C ALA A 233 4.40 -7.28 14.18
N GLU A 234 5.63 -7.56 14.63
CA GLU A 234 6.30 -6.83 15.71
C GLU A 234 6.49 -5.34 15.35
N TYR A 235 6.89 -5.05 14.11
CA TYR A 235 7.01 -3.67 13.65
C TYR A 235 5.64 -2.97 13.63
N ALA A 236 4.61 -3.64 13.11
CA ALA A 236 3.26 -3.09 13.09
C ALA A 236 2.74 -2.77 14.50
N ASP A 237 2.92 -3.69 15.47
CA ASP A 237 2.52 -3.49 16.86
C ASP A 237 3.30 -2.35 17.52
N ARG A 238 4.63 -2.38 17.41
CA ARG A 238 5.52 -1.37 18.00
C ARG A 238 5.21 0.06 17.55
N HIS A 239 4.81 0.22 16.29
CA HIS A 239 4.47 1.52 15.70
C HIS A 239 2.97 1.83 15.73
N GLY A 240 2.13 0.94 16.28
CA GLY A 240 0.68 1.11 16.34
C GLY A 240 0.04 1.25 14.96
N LEU A 241 0.55 0.49 13.97
CA LEU A 241 0.10 0.60 12.58
C LEU A 241 -1.26 -0.06 12.37
N VAL A 242 -2.06 0.57 11.51
CA VAL A 242 -3.30 -0.04 11.03
C VAL A 242 -2.96 -1.28 10.23
N VAL A 243 -3.49 -2.42 10.65
CA VAL A 243 -3.46 -3.66 9.88
C VAL A 243 -4.88 -4.03 9.46
N ASN A 244 -5.01 -4.80 8.38
CA ASN A 244 -6.33 -5.24 7.94
C ASN A 244 -6.97 -6.16 8.98
N PRO A 245 -8.17 -5.85 9.50
CA PRO A 245 -8.80 -6.64 10.56
C PRO A 245 -9.08 -8.09 10.12
N LEU A 246 -9.14 -8.37 8.81
CA LEU A 246 -9.25 -9.73 8.30
C LEU A 246 -8.07 -10.63 8.70
N LEU A 247 -6.89 -10.07 8.96
CA LEU A 247 -5.75 -10.84 9.49
C LEU A 247 -6.10 -11.47 10.85
N ALA A 248 -6.75 -10.71 11.73
CA ALA A 248 -7.21 -11.20 13.04
C ALA A 248 -8.42 -12.13 12.92
N ASP A 249 -9.20 -12.00 11.84
CA ASP A 249 -10.34 -12.87 11.51
C ASP A 249 -9.94 -14.15 10.74
N GLY A 250 -8.66 -14.50 10.71
CA GLY A 250 -8.17 -15.76 10.15
C GLY A 250 -7.96 -15.77 8.63
N TYR A 251 -7.81 -14.60 8.01
CA TYR A 251 -7.36 -14.45 6.62
C TYR A 251 -5.87 -14.05 6.58
N PRO A 252 -4.92 -14.99 6.62
CA PRO A 252 -3.49 -14.65 6.64
C PRO A 252 -2.98 -14.11 5.28
N SER A 253 -3.76 -14.24 4.20
CA SER A 253 -3.52 -13.55 2.94
C SER A 253 -4.82 -12.94 2.40
N VAL A 254 -4.84 -11.62 2.25
CA VAL A 254 -5.99 -10.84 1.81
C VAL A 254 -5.81 -10.41 0.35
N GLY A 255 -6.86 -10.57 -0.43
CA GLY A 255 -6.94 -10.15 -1.83
C GLY A 255 -8.28 -9.52 -2.16
N CYS A 256 -8.79 -9.79 -3.36
CA CYS A 256 -10.17 -9.47 -3.70
C CYS A 256 -11.09 -10.45 -2.95
N GLU A 257 -12.21 -9.97 -2.43
CA GLU A 257 -13.23 -10.74 -1.72
C GLU A 257 -13.61 -12.05 -2.44
N PRO A 258 -14.02 -12.05 -3.73
CA PRO A 258 -14.47 -13.28 -4.37
C PRO A 258 -13.36 -14.31 -4.63
N CYS A 259 -12.09 -13.93 -4.42
CA CYS A 259 -10.93 -14.80 -4.68
C CYS A 259 -10.11 -15.09 -3.41
N THR A 260 -10.68 -14.82 -2.23
CA THR A 260 -10.00 -14.96 -0.94
C THR A 260 -10.91 -15.67 0.05
N ALA A 261 -10.44 -16.76 0.62
CA ALA A 261 -11.09 -17.51 1.68
C ALA A 261 -10.14 -17.72 2.87
N ARG A 262 -10.66 -18.16 4.01
CA ARG A 262 -9.83 -18.64 5.12
C ARG A 262 -9.22 -20.00 4.75
N PRO A 263 -7.91 -20.21 4.97
CA PRO A 263 -7.31 -21.54 4.89
C PRO A 263 -7.99 -22.54 5.84
N LEU A 264 -7.98 -23.82 5.47
CA LEU A 264 -8.32 -24.89 6.41
C LEU A 264 -7.23 -24.99 7.51
N PRO A 265 -7.57 -25.44 8.73
CA PRO A 265 -6.58 -25.59 9.81
C PRO A 265 -5.38 -26.42 9.37
N GLY A 266 -4.17 -25.87 9.59
CA GLY A 266 -2.91 -26.52 9.24
C GLY A 266 -2.50 -26.45 7.77
N GLN A 267 -3.30 -25.83 6.90
CA GLN A 267 -2.90 -25.58 5.52
C GLN A 267 -2.04 -24.32 5.38
N ASP A 268 -1.37 -24.22 4.22
CA ASP A 268 -0.59 -23.05 3.84
C ASP A 268 -1.40 -21.75 3.97
N ALA A 269 -0.76 -20.69 4.46
CA ALA A 269 -1.41 -19.40 4.71
C ALA A 269 -2.03 -18.79 3.44
N ARG A 270 -1.45 -19.03 2.27
CA ARG A 270 -1.96 -18.51 1.00
C ARG A 270 -2.92 -19.47 0.31
N SER A 271 -3.16 -20.68 0.82
CA SER A 271 -4.10 -21.66 0.24
C SER A 271 -5.54 -21.14 0.09
N GLY A 272 -5.92 -20.11 0.86
CA GLY A 272 -7.19 -19.42 0.73
C GLY A 272 -7.30 -18.53 -0.53
N ARG A 273 -6.20 -18.27 -1.23
CA ARG A 273 -6.14 -17.48 -2.46
C ARG A 273 -6.40 -18.39 -3.65
N TRP A 274 -7.39 -18.06 -4.46
CA TRP A 274 -7.74 -18.86 -5.65
C TRP A 274 -7.95 -20.36 -5.34
N ALA A 275 -8.50 -20.69 -4.17
CA ALA A 275 -8.69 -22.06 -3.72
C ALA A 275 -9.39 -22.93 -4.80
N GLY A 276 -8.79 -24.08 -5.12
CA GLY A 276 -9.27 -24.99 -6.17
C GLY A 276 -8.89 -24.59 -7.60
N ARG A 277 -7.91 -23.69 -7.79
CA ARG A 277 -7.38 -23.28 -9.10
C ARG A 277 -5.86 -23.47 -9.17
N ASP A 278 -5.33 -23.59 -10.39
CA ASP A 278 -3.89 -23.68 -10.67
C ASP A 278 -3.29 -22.26 -10.77
N LYS A 279 -3.19 -21.57 -9.63
CA LYS A 279 -2.69 -20.19 -9.55
C LYS A 279 -2.11 -19.85 -8.18
N ASP A 280 -0.81 -19.61 -8.15
CA ASP A 280 -0.10 -19.33 -6.89
C ASP A 280 0.27 -17.85 -6.69
N GLU A 281 0.51 -17.14 -7.80
CA GLU A 281 0.99 -15.75 -7.77
C GLU A 281 0.04 -14.75 -8.43
N CYS A 282 0.10 -13.53 -7.91
CA CYS A 282 -0.58 -12.41 -8.54
C CYS A 282 0.23 -11.98 -9.76
N GLY A 283 -0.41 -11.80 -10.92
CA GLY A 283 0.25 -11.31 -12.14
C GLY A 283 0.94 -9.93 -12.05
N LEU A 284 0.87 -9.25 -10.90
CA LEU A 284 1.65 -8.05 -10.58
C LEU A 284 3.12 -8.34 -10.23
N HIS A 285 3.46 -9.57 -9.88
CA HIS A 285 4.80 -9.95 -9.41
C HIS A 285 5.43 -11.10 -10.20
N VAL A 286 4.77 -11.49 -11.30
CA VAL A 286 5.24 -12.51 -12.26
C VAL A 286 5.95 -11.85 -13.43
#